data_AF-A0A7N4NFL3-F1
#
_entry.id   AF-A0A7N4NFL3-F1
#
_cell.length_a   1.000
_cell.length_b   1.000
_cell.length_c   1.000
_cell.angle_alpha   90.00
_cell.angle_beta   90.00
_cell.angle_gamma   90.00
#
_symmetry.space_group_name_H-M   'P 1'
#
loop_
_entity.id
_entity.type
_entity.pdbx_description
1 polymer ?
#
loop_
_entity_poly.entity_id
_entity_poly.type
_entity_poly.pdbx_seq_one_letter_code
_entity_poly.pdbx_strand_id
1 'polypeptide(L)'
;MRAPSPVCDVRLELPLPAPPPPSSLGTLSEARAGPAPRLMAASGALVPDRLRLPLCFFGVFICYFYYGILQEKITRGKYGEGAKQEKFTFALTLVFIQCVINAVFAKILIQFFDTARVDRTRSWLYAACSLSYLGAMVSSNSALQFVNYPTQVLGKSCKPIPVMLLGVTLLKKKYPVAKYLCVLLIVAGVALFMYKPKKGVGADEHLVGYGELLLLLSLTLDGLTGVSQDHMRAHYQTGSNHMMLNINLWSTLLLGAGILFTGEFWDFLGFAERYPSVLYNILLFGLTSALGQSFIFMTVVYFGPLTCSIITTTRKFFTILASVILFANPISSMQWVGTVLVFMGLGLDAKFGKGSKKTSL
;
A
#
# COMPACT_ATOMS: atom_id res chain seq x y z
N MET A 1 -54.97 18.30 82.06
CA MET A 1 -55.57 17.35 81.09
C MET A 1 -55.46 17.95 79.70
N ARG A 2 -54.95 17.16 78.73
CA ARG A 2 -54.79 17.41 77.27
C ARG A 2 -53.69 18.40 76.80
N ALA A 3 -52.65 17.77 76.23
CA ALA A 3 -51.73 18.08 75.11
C ALA A 3 -51.26 19.51 74.79
N PRO A 4 -49.96 19.62 74.45
CA PRO A 4 -49.55 20.26 73.21
C PRO A 4 -48.57 19.42 72.36
N SER A 5 -48.47 19.84 71.11
CA SER A 5 -47.85 19.31 69.88
C SER A 5 -46.40 18.83 69.98
N PRO A 6 -45.98 17.82 69.19
CA PRO A 6 -44.56 17.53 68.98
C PRO A 6 -43.93 18.43 67.90
N VAL A 7 -42.65 18.69 68.13
CA VAL A 7 -41.71 19.53 67.40
C VAL A 7 -41.22 18.84 66.10
N CYS A 8 -40.86 19.65 65.11
CA CYS A 8 -40.30 19.27 63.81
C CYS A 8 -39.13 18.26 63.88
N ASP A 9 -39.19 17.23 63.04
CA ASP A 9 -38.03 16.45 62.59
C ASP A 9 -37.95 16.49 61.05
N VAL A 10 -36.85 17.04 60.53
CA VAL A 10 -36.51 17.06 59.10
C VAL A 10 -35.77 15.77 58.78
N ARG A 11 -36.39 14.89 57.97
CA ARG A 11 -35.80 13.62 57.51
C ARG A 11 -35.54 13.70 56.00
N LEU A 12 -34.26 13.63 55.61
CA LEU A 12 -33.79 13.50 54.23
C LEU A 12 -33.99 12.03 53.76
N GLU A 13 -34.83 11.78 52.74
CA GLU A 13 -35.00 10.46 52.13
C GLU A 13 -34.52 10.47 50.66
N LEU A 14 -33.62 9.53 50.31
CA LEU A 14 -33.14 9.25 48.94
C LEU A 14 -34.12 8.32 48.19
N PRO A 15 -34.47 8.55 46.91
CA PRO A 15 -35.16 7.57 46.09
C PRO A 15 -34.23 6.72 45.19
N LEU A 16 -34.47 5.40 45.19
CA LEU A 16 -33.92 4.35 44.31
C LEU A 16 -34.48 4.43 42.86
N PRO A 17 -33.83 3.76 41.86
CA PRO A 17 -34.17 3.89 40.43
C PRO A 17 -35.36 3.03 39.99
N ALA A 18 -36.12 3.52 39.00
CA ALA A 18 -37.27 2.84 38.39
C ALA A 18 -36.91 2.00 37.12
N PRO A 19 -37.64 0.90 36.81
CA PRO A 19 -37.38 -0.01 35.68
C PRO A 19 -38.05 0.43 34.35
N PRO A 20 -37.74 -0.22 33.19
CA PRO A 20 -37.98 0.34 31.86
C PRO A 20 -39.32 -0.09 31.22
N PRO A 21 -39.85 0.69 30.25
CA PRO A 21 -40.89 0.24 29.32
C PRO A 21 -40.36 0.02 27.86
N PRO A 22 -41.15 -0.62 26.97
CA PRO A 22 -40.66 -1.57 25.98
C PRO A 22 -40.34 -0.99 24.58
N SER A 23 -39.58 -1.78 23.81
CA SER A 23 -39.15 -1.53 22.44
C SER A 23 -40.28 -1.51 21.40
N SER A 24 -40.29 -0.49 20.55
CA SER A 24 -41.00 -0.51 19.26
C SER A 24 -40.06 -0.16 18.11
N LEU A 25 -39.91 -1.12 17.21
CA LEU A 25 -39.28 -1.00 15.89
C LEU A 25 -40.08 -0.04 15.01
N GLY A 26 -39.39 0.87 14.30
CA GLY A 26 -39.91 1.43 13.05
C GLY A 26 -39.60 2.89 12.79
N THR A 27 -38.49 3.17 12.11
CA THR A 27 -38.37 4.03 10.90
C THR A 27 -36.88 4.34 10.66
N LEU A 28 -36.26 3.53 9.80
CA LEU A 28 -34.96 3.85 9.20
C LEU A 28 -35.20 4.94 8.13
N SER A 29 -34.96 6.20 8.49
CA SER A 29 -34.91 7.31 7.54
C SER A 29 -33.60 8.09 7.70
N GLU A 30 -32.76 8.00 6.66
CA GLU A 30 -31.70 8.91 6.24
C GLU A 30 -30.75 9.50 7.31
N ALA A 31 -29.74 8.72 7.68
CA ALA A 31 -28.51 9.27 8.26
C ALA A 31 -27.69 10.01 7.19
N ARG A 32 -28.00 11.30 7.02
CA ARG A 32 -27.21 12.28 6.26
C ARG A 32 -25.77 12.28 6.81
N ALA A 33 -24.81 11.86 5.98
CA ALA A 33 -23.39 12.02 6.26
C ALA A 33 -23.07 13.53 6.34
N GLY A 34 -22.88 14.02 7.56
CA GLY A 34 -22.44 15.39 7.81
C GLY A 34 -21.07 15.66 7.19
N PRO A 35 -20.76 16.92 6.85
CA PRO A 35 -19.53 17.24 6.15
C PRO A 35 -18.34 16.99 7.09
N ALA A 36 -17.32 16.29 6.59
CA ALA A 36 -16.01 16.25 7.23
C ALA A 36 -15.20 17.49 6.82
N PRO A 37 -15.14 18.52 7.66
CA PRO A 37 -13.92 19.32 7.71
C PRO A 37 -13.61 19.76 9.15
N ARG A 38 -12.43 19.38 9.67
CA ARG A 38 -11.60 20.16 10.64
C ARG A 38 -10.50 19.35 11.37
N LEU A 39 -10.44 18.02 11.25
CA LEU A 39 -9.52 17.21 12.06
C LEU A 39 -8.30 16.62 11.32
N MET A 40 -7.84 17.26 10.22
CA MET A 40 -6.58 16.95 9.54
C MET A 40 -5.45 17.93 9.90
N ALA A 41 -5.71 18.87 10.82
CA ALA A 41 -4.87 20.04 11.05
C ALA A 41 -3.56 19.76 11.84
N ALA A 42 -3.45 18.68 12.60
CA ALA A 42 -2.34 18.55 13.57
C ALA A 42 -1.01 18.01 12.98
N SER A 43 -1.01 17.22 11.90
CA SER A 43 0.22 16.83 11.17
C SER A 43 0.31 17.48 9.79
N GLY A 44 -0.72 18.24 9.41
CA GLY A 44 -0.85 18.90 8.11
C GLY A 44 -0.31 20.33 8.07
N ALA A 45 0.27 20.83 9.16
CA ALA A 45 0.66 22.23 9.32
C ALA A 45 1.90 22.65 8.50
N LEU A 46 2.74 21.70 8.05
CA LEU A 46 3.99 22.04 7.35
C LEU A 46 3.88 22.07 5.81
N VAL A 47 2.90 21.40 5.21
CA VAL A 47 2.80 21.25 3.75
C VAL A 47 1.41 21.63 3.25
N PRO A 48 1.30 22.69 2.40
CA PRO A 48 0.06 23.08 1.76
C PRO A 48 -0.63 21.91 1.05
N ASP A 49 -1.97 21.82 1.12
CA ASP A 49 -2.75 20.72 0.53
C ASP A 49 -2.46 20.45 -0.95
N ARG A 50 -2.11 21.51 -1.70
CA ARG A 50 -1.75 21.43 -3.13
C ARG A 50 -0.39 20.77 -3.38
N LEU A 51 0.53 20.87 -2.42
CA LEU A 51 1.89 20.32 -2.50
C LEU A 51 1.97 18.88 -1.98
N ARG A 52 0.96 18.39 -1.26
CA ARG A 52 0.98 17.03 -0.68
C ARG A 52 1.04 15.93 -1.75
N LEU A 53 0.25 16.06 -2.82
CA LEU A 53 0.25 15.07 -3.91
C LEU A 53 1.58 15.04 -4.68
N PRO A 54 2.15 16.16 -5.16
CA PRO A 54 3.45 16.13 -5.82
C PRO A 54 4.56 15.70 -4.86
N LEU A 55 4.53 16.09 -3.57
CA LEU A 55 5.49 15.60 -2.58
C LEU A 55 5.43 14.07 -2.44
N CYS A 56 4.23 13.50 -2.32
CA CYS A 56 4.04 12.05 -2.28
C CYS A 56 4.52 11.38 -3.58
N PHE A 57 4.18 11.97 -4.73
CA PHE A 57 4.57 11.45 -6.04
C PHE A 57 6.10 11.41 -6.19
N PHE A 58 6.79 12.53 -5.99
CA PHE A 58 8.25 12.61 -6.13
C PHE A 58 8.96 11.83 -5.02
N GLY A 59 8.45 11.83 -3.79
CA GLY A 59 8.98 11.02 -2.70
C GLY A 59 8.93 9.52 -3.01
N VAL A 60 7.76 9.02 -3.43
CA VAL A 60 7.62 7.62 -3.90
C VAL A 60 8.51 7.35 -5.11
N PHE A 61 8.64 8.31 -6.02
CA PHE A 61 9.45 8.15 -7.22
C PHE A 61 10.93 8.00 -6.89
N ILE A 62 11.52 8.99 -6.22
CA ILE A 62 12.96 9.07 -5.93
C ILE A 62 13.39 7.93 -4.99
N CYS A 63 12.68 7.75 -3.87
CA CYS A 63 13.05 6.71 -2.90
C CYS A 63 12.99 5.33 -3.54
N TYR A 64 11.93 5.00 -4.28
CA TYR A 64 11.84 3.66 -4.84
C TYR A 64 12.63 3.43 -6.12
N PHE A 65 13.00 4.50 -6.82
CA PHE A 65 13.99 4.40 -7.90
C PHE A 65 15.34 3.97 -7.32
N TYR A 66 15.79 4.65 -6.25
CA TYR A 66 17.02 4.28 -5.56
C TYR A 66 16.93 2.91 -4.87
N TYR A 67 15.79 2.59 -4.26
CA TYR A 67 15.50 1.26 -3.73
C TYR A 67 15.67 0.18 -4.80
N GLY A 68 15.18 0.40 -6.02
CA GLY A 68 15.31 -0.54 -7.13
C GLY A 68 16.77 -0.79 -7.52
N ILE A 69 17.58 0.27 -7.60
CA ILE A 69 19.03 0.16 -7.86
C ILE A 69 19.71 -0.65 -6.77
N LEU A 70 19.41 -0.37 -5.49
CA LEU A 70 19.99 -1.12 -4.38
C LEU A 70 19.52 -2.58 -4.36
N GLN A 71 18.25 -2.83 -4.64
CA GLN A 71 17.70 -4.17 -4.74
C GLN A 71 18.42 -4.98 -5.82
N GLU A 72 18.61 -4.40 -7.01
CA GLU A 72 19.34 -5.04 -8.10
C GLU A 72 20.81 -5.27 -7.73
N LYS A 73 21.48 -4.27 -7.14
CA LYS A 73 22.86 -4.39 -6.67
C LYS A 73 23.02 -5.50 -5.63
N ILE A 74 22.05 -5.64 -4.71
CA ILE A 74 22.08 -6.70 -3.69
C ILE A 74 21.84 -8.07 -4.30
N THR A 75 20.76 -8.20 -5.09
CA THR A 75 20.25 -9.51 -5.57
C THR A 75 20.99 -10.05 -6.80
N ARG A 76 21.48 -9.18 -7.69
CA ARG A 76 22.26 -9.54 -8.88
C ARG A 76 23.76 -9.30 -8.72
N GLY A 77 24.18 -8.69 -7.61
CA GLY A 77 25.59 -8.59 -7.25
C GLY A 77 26.25 -9.96 -7.21
N LYS A 78 27.48 -10.03 -7.71
CA LYS A 78 28.36 -11.19 -7.57
C LYS A 78 29.33 -10.89 -6.44
N TYR A 79 29.34 -11.75 -5.42
CA TYR A 79 30.14 -11.56 -4.22
C TYR A 79 31.30 -12.56 -4.20
N GLY A 80 32.51 -12.07 -3.97
CA GLY A 80 33.75 -12.84 -4.06
C GLY A 80 34.54 -12.62 -5.36
N GLU A 81 35.80 -13.03 -5.35
CA GLU A 81 36.74 -12.89 -6.47
C GLU A 81 36.94 -14.23 -7.21
N GLY A 82 37.04 -14.18 -8.55
CA GLY A 82 37.35 -15.35 -9.38
C GLY A 82 36.25 -16.41 -9.45
N ALA A 83 36.60 -17.69 -9.28
CA ALA A 83 35.71 -18.84 -9.47
C ALA A 83 34.73 -19.10 -8.30
N LYS A 84 34.87 -18.42 -7.16
CA LYS A 84 34.00 -18.56 -5.97
C LYS A 84 32.95 -17.44 -5.88
N GLN A 85 32.36 -17.06 -7.01
CA GLN A 85 31.31 -16.03 -7.03
C GLN A 85 30.00 -16.58 -6.45
N GLU A 86 29.61 -16.05 -5.30
CA GLU A 86 28.32 -16.33 -4.68
C GLU A 86 27.29 -15.28 -5.10
N LYS A 87 26.03 -15.71 -5.21
CA LYS A 87 24.88 -14.82 -5.48
C LYS A 87 24.03 -14.70 -4.22
N PHE A 88 23.38 -13.56 -4.08
CA PHE A 88 22.46 -13.35 -2.97
C PHE A 88 21.14 -14.10 -3.20
N THR A 89 20.86 -15.11 -2.39
CA THR A 89 19.64 -15.93 -2.47
C THR A 89 18.69 -15.74 -1.28
N PHE A 90 19.05 -14.90 -0.32
CA PHE A 90 18.36 -14.73 0.97
C PHE A 90 17.25 -13.68 0.92
N ALA A 91 16.27 -13.89 0.03
CA ALA A 91 15.19 -12.93 -0.22
C ALA A 91 14.24 -12.74 0.97
N LEU A 92 13.91 -13.81 1.72
CA LEU A 92 13.03 -13.71 2.89
C LEU A 92 13.73 -12.93 4.00
N THR A 93 15.01 -13.23 4.26
CA THR A 93 15.82 -12.51 5.24
C THR A 93 15.97 -11.03 4.89
N LEU A 94 16.19 -10.71 3.60
CA LEU A 94 16.27 -9.32 3.14
C LEU A 94 14.97 -8.53 3.42
N VAL A 95 13.81 -9.13 3.11
CA VAL A 95 12.50 -8.48 3.35
C VAL A 95 12.21 -8.39 4.85
N PHE A 96 12.62 -9.37 5.65
CA PHE A 96 12.47 -9.32 7.10
C PHE A 96 13.26 -8.17 7.73
N ILE A 97 14.55 -8.02 7.37
CA ILE A 97 15.39 -6.89 7.83
C ILE A 97 14.75 -5.56 7.40
N GLN A 98 14.25 -5.49 6.16
CA GLN A 98 13.53 -4.32 5.65
C GLN A 98 12.29 -3.99 6.51
N CYS A 99 11.46 -4.98 6.85
CA CYS A 99 10.28 -4.78 7.70
C CYS A 99 10.64 -4.33 9.12
N VAL A 100 11.71 -4.87 9.71
CA VAL A 100 12.22 -4.42 11.01
C VAL A 100 12.65 -2.95 10.94
N ILE A 101 13.46 -2.57 9.95
CA ILE A 101 13.92 -1.18 9.77
C ILE A 101 12.73 -0.24 9.55
N ASN A 102 11.76 -0.62 8.72
CA ASN A 102 10.54 0.16 8.50
C ASN A 102 9.74 0.34 9.80
N ALA A 103 9.58 -0.70 10.61
CA ALA A 103 8.88 -0.63 11.89
C ALA A 103 9.60 0.30 12.88
N VAL A 104 10.92 0.16 13.01
CA VAL A 104 11.73 1.05 13.87
C VAL A 104 11.62 2.50 13.40
N PHE A 105 11.76 2.75 12.10
CA PHE A 105 11.64 4.09 11.52
C PHE A 105 10.26 4.69 11.76
N ALA A 106 9.19 3.93 11.57
CA ALA A 106 7.83 4.38 11.84
C ALA A 106 7.62 4.69 13.34
N LYS A 107 8.19 3.87 14.24
CA LYS A 107 8.14 4.13 15.69
C LYS A 107 8.85 5.44 16.05
N ILE A 108 10.02 5.69 15.46
CA ILE A 108 10.75 6.95 15.61
C ILE A 108 9.87 8.12 15.14
N LEU A 109 9.28 8.04 13.94
CA LEU A 109 8.39 9.08 13.44
C LEU A 109 7.19 9.34 14.35
N ILE A 110 6.58 8.30 14.93
CA ILE A 110 5.46 8.47 15.87
C ILE A 110 5.90 9.23 17.11
N GLN A 111 7.05 8.85 17.68
CA GLN A 111 7.59 9.50 18.89
C GLN A 111 7.89 10.99 18.67
N PHE A 112 8.39 11.36 17.48
CA PHE A 112 8.71 12.75 17.17
C PHE A 112 7.51 13.58 16.67
N PHE A 113 6.57 12.99 15.93
CA PHE A 113 5.52 13.75 15.21
C PHE A 113 4.07 13.41 15.59
N ASP A 114 3.78 12.29 16.25
CA ASP A 114 2.39 11.80 16.45
C ASP A 114 2.11 11.29 17.88
N THR A 115 2.93 11.62 18.88
CA THR A 115 2.79 11.15 20.29
C THR A 115 1.38 11.32 20.89
N ALA A 116 0.58 12.27 20.40
CA ALA A 116 -0.78 12.52 20.87
C ALA A 116 -1.89 11.64 20.24
N ARG A 117 -1.60 10.81 19.24
CA ARG A 117 -2.62 10.00 18.55
C ARG A 117 -2.61 8.55 19.02
N VAL A 118 -3.66 8.17 19.74
CA VAL A 118 -3.92 6.76 20.08
C VAL A 118 -4.63 6.09 18.91
N ASP A 119 -3.97 5.12 18.30
CA ASP A 119 -4.56 4.29 17.25
C ASP A 119 -5.60 3.33 17.84
N ARG A 120 -6.85 3.41 17.36
CA ARG A 120 -7.97 2.55 17.78
C ARG A 120 -8.25 1.40 16.81
N THR A 121 -7.40 1.22 15.80
CA THR A 121 -7.57 0.19 14.78
C THR A 121 -7.41 -1.20 15.38
N ARG A 122 -8.32 -2.12 15.04
CA ARG A 122 -8.29 -3.50 15.56
C ARG A 122 -7.06 -4.25 15.02
N SER A 123 -6.30 -4.90 15.90
CA SER A 123 -5.05 -5.59 15.55
C SER A 123 -5.20 -6.66 14.46
N TRP A 124 -6.35 -7.36 14.41
CA TRP A 124 -6.60 -8.36 13.37
C TRP A 124 -6.64 -7.77 11.96
N LEU A 125 -7.08 -6.51 11.79
CA LEU A 125 -7.09 -5.84 10.48
C LEU A 125 -5.66 -5.63 9.97
N TYR A 126 -4.74 -5.32 10.88
CA TYR A 126 -3.32 -5.24 10.56
C TYR A 126 -2.76 -6.60 10.16
N ALA A 127 -3.11 -7.66 10.89
CA ALA A 127 -2.70 -9.03 10.57
C ALA A 127 -3.23 -9.49 9.20
N ALA A 128 -4.50 -9.22 8.89
CA ALA A 128 -5.09 -9.53 7.58
C ALA A 128 -4.45 -8.72 6.45
N CYS A 129 -4.18 -7.43 6.69
CA CYS A 129 -3.49 -6.57 5.75
C CYS A 129 -2.04 -7.03 5.51
N SER A 130 -1.30 -7.41 6.54
CA SER A 130 0.07 -7.93 6.41
C SER A 130 0.08 -9.28 5.70
N LEU A 131 -0.89 -10.16 5.96
CA LEU A 131 -0.99 -11.47 5.32
C LEU A 131 -1.25 -11.33 3.81
N SER A 132 -2.19 -10.46 3.42
CA SER A 132 -2.42 -10.16 1.99
C SER A 132 -1.20 -9.52 1.34
N TYR A 133 -0.51 -8.61 2.01
CA TYR A 133 0.71 -7.98 1.52
C TYR A 133 1.84 -9.00 1.28
N LEU A 134 2.12 -9.86 2.26
CA LEU A 134 3.14 -10.90 2.14
C LEU A 134 2.76 -11.95 1.10
N GLY A 135 1.49 -12.39 1.08
CA GLY A 135 0.99 -13.31 0.07
C GLY A 135 1.12 -12.74 -1.35
N ALA A 136 0.84 -11.45 -1.54
CA ALA A 136 1.06 -10.77 -2.81
C ALA A 136 2.53 -10.79 -3.23
N MET A 137 3.46 -10.54 -2.29
CA MET A 137 4.90 -10.58 -2.55
C MET A 137 5.38 -11.99 -2.90
N VAL A 138 5.04 -13.00 -2.09
CA VAL A 138 5.43 -14.40 -2.31
C VAL A 138 4.90 -14.90 -3.65
N SER A 139 3.60 -14.71 -3.90
CA SER A 139 2.97 -15.10 -5.16
C SER A 139 3.58 -14.40 -6.37
N SER A 140 3.94 -13.11 -6.24
CA SER A 140 4.64 -12.36 -7.29
C SER A 140 6.02 -12.95 -7.58
N ASN A 141 6.81 -13.24 -6.54
CA ASN A 141 8.17 -13.73 -6.69
C ASN A 141 8.17 -15.16 -7.23
N SER A 142 7.25 -16.01 -6.79
CA SER A 142 7.07 -17.36 -7.36
C SER A 142 6.64 -17.31 -8.82
N ALA A 143 5.85 -16.31 -9.24
CA ALA A 143 5.46 -16.17 -10.64
C ALA A 143 6.66 -15.97 -11.59
N LEU A 144 7.78 -15.38 -11.14
CA LEU A 144 9.00 -15.21 -11.96
C LEU A 144 9.66 -16.52 -12.37
N GLN A 145 9.34 -17.63 -11.70
CA GLN A 145 9.83 -18.95 -12.10
C GLN A 145 9.11 -19.48 -13.34
N PHE A 146 7.92 -18.93 -13.64
CA PHE A 146 7.03 -19.40 -14.71
C PHE A 146 6.77 -18.34 -15.79
N VAL A 147 6.89 -17.05 -15.45
CA VAL A 147 6.74 -15.93 -16.39
C VAL A 147 8.03 -15.14 -16.51
N ASN A 148 8.28 -14.59 -17.71
CA ASN A 148 9.42 -13.71 -17.89
C ASN A 148 9.25 -12.39 -17.11
N TYR A 149 10.37 -11.72 -16.81
CA TYR A 149 10.37 -10.47 -16.06
C TYR A 149 9.49 -9.36 -16.70
N PRO A 150 9.52 -9.13 -18.04
CA PRO A 150 8.60 -8.18 -18.68
C PRO A 150 7.12 -8.47 -18.44
N THR A 151 6.70 -9.74 -18.52
CA THR A 151 5.31 -10.16 -18.25
C THR A 151 4.94 -9.91 -16.79
N GLN A 152 5.85 -10.16 -15.84
CA GLN A 152 5.62 -9.82 -14.43
C GLN A 152 5.44 -8.31 -14.23
N VAL A 153 6.32 -7.49 -14.84
CA VAL A 153 6.26 -6.03 -14.74
C VAL A 153 4.95 -5.49 -15.34
N LEU A 154 4.53 -6.04 -16.49
CA LEU A 154 3.25 -5.74 -17.11
C LEU A 154 2.09 -6.11 -16.18
N GLY A 155 2.04 -7.36 -15.70
CA GLY A 155 1.00 -7.81 -14.78
C GLY A 155 0.90 -6.93 -13.55
N LYS A 156 2.02 -6.62 -12.89
CA LYS A 156 2.07 -5.74 -11.72
C LYS A 156 1.67 -4.28 -12.00
N SER A 157 1.70 -3.84 -13.26
CA SER A 157 1.21 -2.52 -13.64
C SER A 157 -0.32 -2.47 -13.75
N CYS A 158 -0.99 -3.64 -13.81
CA CYS A 158 -2.44 -3.76 -13.75
C CYS A 158 -3.02 -3.66 -12.33
N LYS A 159 -2.18 -3.50 -11.28
CA LYS A 159 -2.61 -3.35 -9.87
C LYS A 159 -3.74 -2.35 -9.63
N PRO A 160 -3.85 -1.20 -10.34
CA PRO A 160 -4.97 -0.28 -10.15
C PRO A 160 -6.35 -0.92 -10.40
N ILE A 161 -6.46 -1.90 -11.30
CA ILE A 161 -7.74 -2.54 -11.65
C ILE A 161 -8.31 -3.35 -10.47
N PRO A 162 -7.60 -4.34 -9.88
CA PRO A 162 -8.09 -5.06 -8.70
C PRO A 162 -8.35 -4.14 -7.51
N VAL A 163 -7.50 -3.14 -7.27
CA VAL A 163 -7.69 -2.17 -6.16
C VAL A 163 -9.01 -1.42 -6.34
N MET A 164 -9.33 -1.00 -7.56
CA MET A 164 -10.59 -0.32 -7.87
C MET A 164 -11.78 -1.27 -7.75
N LEU A 165 -11.70 -2.46 -8.37
CA LEU A 165 -12.76 -3.47 -8.37
C LEU A 165 -13.13 -3.88 -6.94
N LEU A 166 -12.15 -4.29 -6.14
CA LEU A 166 -12.36 -4.72 -4.76
C LEU A 166 -12.81 -3.56 -3.87
N GLY A 167 -12.37 -2.33 -4.15
CA GLY A 167 -12.88 -1.14 -3.46
C GLY A 167 -14.37 -0.89 -3.71
N VAL A 168 -14.86 -1.20 -4.93
CA VAL A 168 -16.29 -1.10 -5.27
C VAL A 168 -17.08 -2.26 -4.68
N THR A 169 -16.57 -3.50 -4.74
CA THR A 169 -17.34 -4.67 -4.28
C THR A 169 -17.34 -4.84 -2.76
N LEU A 170 -16.19 -4.70 -2.10
CA LEU A 170 -16.05 -4.92 -0.66
C LEU A 170 -16.37 -3.67 0.17
N LEU A 171 -15.93 -2.49 -0.28
CA LEU A 171 -16.17 -1.22 0.44
C LEU A 171 -17.36 -0.43 -0.10
N LYS A 172 -18.05 -0.92 -1.13
CA LYS A 172 -19.20 -0.26 -1.76
C LYS A 172 -18.91 1.18 -2.18
N LYS A 173 -17.64 1.48 -2.53
CA LYS A 173 -17.25 2.82 -2.99
C LYS A 173 -17.78 3.12 -4.38
N LYS A 174 -18.20 4.36 -4.57
CA LYS A 174 -18.59 4.90 -5.88
C LYS A 174 -17.47 5.79 -6.40
N TYR A 175 -16.79 5.34 -7.46
CA TYR A 175 -15.84 6.17 -8.18
C TYR A 175 -16.56 6.89 -9.33
N PRO A 176 -16.17 8.14 -9.68
CA PRO A 176 -16.70 8.78 -10.89
C PRO A 176 -16.24 8.03 -12.13
N VAL A 177 -17.05 8.01 -13.19
CA VAL A 177 -16.74 7.33 -14.47
C VAL A 177 -15.37 7.76 -15.01
N ALA A 178 -15.01 9.03 -14.83
CA ALA A 178 -13.68 9.54 -15.19
C ALA A 178 -12.54 8.73 -14.57
N LYS A 179 -12.63 8.30 -13.30
CA LYS A 179 -11.59 7.48 -12.65
C LYS A 179 -11.43 6.11 -13.30
N TYR A 180 -12.53 5.48 -13.71
CA TYR A 180 -12.48 4.20 -14.44
C TYR A 180 -11.76 4.37 -15.78
N LEU A 181 -12.13 5.42 -16.55
CA LEU A 181 -11.48 5.73 -17.81
C LEU A 181 -9.97 6.04 -17.62
N CYS A 182 -9.60 6.78 -16.58
CA CYS A 182 -8.19 7.06 -16.27
C CYS A 182 -7.40 5.77 -16.02
N VAL A 183 -7.94 4.89 -15.17
CA VAL A 183 -7.30 3.61 -14.85
C VAL A 183 -7.17 2.73 -16.10
N LEU A 184 -8.22 2.66 -16.93
CA LEU A 184 -8.19 1.90 -18.18
C LEU A 184 -7.14 2.45 -19.15
N LEU A 185 -7.07 3.77 -19.33
CA LEU A 185 -6.07 4.42 -20.20
C LEU A 185 -4.64 4.17 -19.72
N ILE A 186 -4.39 4.27 -18.42
CA ILE A 186 -3.06 4.01 -17.85
C ILE A 186 -2.67 2.55 -18.06
N VAL A 187 -3.55 1.60 -17.73
CA VAL A 187 -3.23 0.17 -17.87
C VAL A 187 -3.09 -0.24 -19.33
N ALA A 188 -3.98 0.22 -20.22
CA ALA A 188 -3.89 -0.03 -21.65
C ALA A 188 -2.61 0.58 -22.25
N GLY A 189 -2.24 1.80 -21.82
CA GLY A 189 -1.03 2.47 -22.26
C GLY A 189 0.24 1.71 -21.85
N VAL A 190 0.32 1.25 -20.60
CA VAL A 190 1.44 0.40 -20.13
C VAL A 190 1.47 -0.94 -20.87
N ALA A 191 0.31 -1.55 -21.12
CA ALA A 191 0.21 -2.80 -21.88
C ALA A 191 0.71 -2.65 -23.32
N LEU A 192 0.29 -1.59 -24.02
CA LEU A 192 0.76 -1.28 -25.37
C LEU A 192 2.26 -0.95 -25.39
N PHE A 193 2.75 -0.24 -24.38
CA PHE A 193 4.17 0.08 -24.26
C PHE A 193 5.05 -1.16 -24.06
N MET A 194 4.54 -2.16 -23.34
CA MET A 194 5.24 -3.43 -23.09
C MET A 194 4.98 -4.49 -24.16
N TYR A 195 4.04 -4.24 -25.08
CA TYR A 195 3.72 -5.18 -26.14
C TYR A 195 4.90 -5.35 -27.10
N LYS A 196 5.40 -6.59 -27.19
CA LYS A 196 6.33 -7.01 -28.23
C LYS A 196 5.63 -8.04 -29.12
N PRO A 197 5.48 -7.79 -30.43
CA PRO A 197 4.90 -8.78 -31.32
C PRO A 197 5.79 -10.03 -31.31
N LYS A 198 5.23 -11.18 -30.93
CA LYS A 198 5.93 -12.47 -31.10
C LYS A 198 6.06 -12.71 -32.61
N LYS A 199 7.30 -12.72 -33.13
CA LYS A 199 7.57 -13.20 -34.49
C LYS A 199 7.39 -14.72 -34.50
N GLY A 200 6.19 -15.16 -34.86
CA GLY A 200 5.82 -16.55 -35.17
C GLY A 200 5.82 -17.51 -33.97
N VAL A 201 4.64 -17.97 -33.56
CA VAL A 201 4.28 -19.36 -33.20
C VAL A 201 2.74 -19.39 -33.20
N GLY A 202 2.18 -20.48 -33.73
CA GLY A 202 0.75 -20.69 -34.00
C GLY A 202 -0.18 -20.41 -32.84
N ALA A 203 -1.42 -20.13 -33.20
CA ALA A 203 -2.56 -20.08 -32.31
C ALA A 203 -2.73 -21.46 -31.65
N ASP A 204 -2.25 -21.61 -30.41
CA ASP A 204 -2.67 -22.69 -29.54
C ASP A 204 -3.02 -22.14 -28.15
N GLU A 205 -4.28 -22.38 -27.82
CA GLU A 205 -5.03 -22.40 -26.56
C GLU A 205 -4.90 -21.29 -25.49
N HIS A 206 -6.07 -20.69 -25.23
CA HIS A 206 -6.43 -19.84 -24.10
C HIS A 206 -6.44 -20.58 -22.74
N LEU A 207 -5.34 -21.22 -22.33
CA LEU A 207 -5.15 -21.61 -20.94
C LEU A 207 -4.18 -20.67 -20.24
N VAL A 208 -4.71 -19.90 -19.29
CA VAL A 208 -3.94 -19.09 -18.35
C VAL A 208 -2.89 -19.99 -17.70
N GLY A 209 -1.61 -19.71 -17.94
CA GLY A 209 -0.51 -20.51 -17.40
C GLY A 209 -0.45 -20.40 -15.87
N TYR A 210 0.15 -21.38 -15.20
CA TYR A 210 0.30 -21.37 -13.73
C TYR A 210 0.96 -20.07 -13.21
N GLY A 211 1.97 -19.55 -13.93
CA GLY A 211 2.60 -18.27 -13.62
C GLY A 211 1.68 -17.06 -13.76
N GLU A 212 0.80 -17.05 -14.75
CA GLU A 212 -0.19 -15.99 -14.95
C GLU A 212 -1.27 -16.04 -13.87
N LEU A 213 -1.68 -17.25 -13.43
CA LEU A 213 -2.57 -17.43 -12.29
C LEU A 213 -1.94 -16.91 -10.99
N LEU A 214 -0.65 -17.16 -10.76
CA LEU A 214 0.08 -16.57 -9.63
C LEU A 214 0.14 -15.04 -9.73
N LEU A 215 0.32 -14.46 -10.92
CA LEU A 215 0.23 -12.99 -11.08
C LEU A 215 -1.16 -12.46 -10.75
N LEU A 216 -2.23 -13.13 -11.19
CA LEU A 216 -3.61 -12.76 -10.86
C LEU A 216 -3.88 -12.85 -9.36
N LEU A 217 -3.43 -13.92 -8.71
CA LEU A 217 -3.51 -14.07 -7.26
C LEU A 217 -2.76 -12.94 -6.55
N SER A 218 -1.53 -12.68 -6.95
CA SER A 218 -0.69 -11.61 -6.39
C SER A 218 -1.36 -10.23 -6.51
N LEU A 219 -1.95 -9.92 -7.67
CA LEU A 219 -2.67 -8.69 -7.93
C LEU A 219 -3.96 -8.56 -7.11
N THR A 220 -4.68 -9.67 -6.92
CA THR A 220 -5.89 -9.72 -6.09
C THR A 220 -5.54 -9.48 -4.63
N LEU A 221 -4.47 -10.09 -4.13
CA LEU A 221 -3.96 -9.88 -2.77
C LEU A 221 -3.46 -8.44 -2.59
N ASP A 222 -2.75 -7.88 -3.56
CA ASP A 222 -2.37 -6.45 -3.59
C ASP A 222 -3.61 -5.53 -3.53
N GLY A 223 -4.68 -5.91 -4.21
CA GLY A 223 -5.98 -5.24 -4.17
C GLY A 223 -6.64 -5.33 -2.80
N LEU A 224 -6.61 -6.50 -2.18
CA LEU A 224 -7.12 -6.74 -0.83
C LEU A 224 -6.35 -5.93 0.21
N THR A 225 -5.02 -5.86 0.11
CA THR A 225 -4.19 -4.98 0.95
C THR A 225 -4.64 -3.52 0.83
N GLY A 226 -4.84 -3.04 -0.39
CA GLY A 226 -5.36 -1.69 -0.63
C GLY A 226 -6.73 -1.49 0.01
N VAL A 227 -7.64 -2.44 -0.15
CA VAL A 227 -8.97 -2.42 0.46
C VAL A 227 -8.92 -2.39 1.99
N SER A 228 -8.09 -3.24 2.61
CA SER A 228 -7.90 -3.25 4.06
C SER A 228 -7.38 -1.90 4.55
N GLN A 229 -6.39 -1.33 3.87
CA GLN A 229 -5.85 -0.01 4.21
C GLN A 229 -6.91 1.10 4.08
N ASP A 230 -7.74 1.06 3.04
CA ASP A 230 -8.81 2.04 2.83
C ASP A 230 -9.91 1.90 3.89
N HIS A 231 -10.24 0.67 4.29
CA HIS A 231 -11.18 0.41 5.36
C HIS A 231 -10.65 0.95 6.70
N MET A 232 -9.36 0.73 7.00
CA MET A 232 -8.70 1.27 8.19
C MET A 232 -8.70 2.80 8.19
N ARG A 233 -8.29 3.43 7.09
CA ARG A 233 -8.31 4.89 6.98
C ARG A 233 -9.72 5.47 7.11
N ALA A 234 -10.74 4.84 6.53
CA ALA A 234 -12.09 5.38 6.48
C ALA A 234 -12.83 5.19 7.82
N HIS A 235 -12.78 3.99 8.40
CA HIS A 235 -13.54 3.65 9.60
C HIS A 235 -12.80 3.97 10.91
N TYR A 236 -11.47 3.90 10.92
CA TYR A 236 -10.67 4.11 12.14
C TYR A 236 -9.82 5.38 12.09
N GLN A 237 -9.80 6.10 10.96
CA GLN A 237 -8.98 7.31 10.75
C GLN A 237 -7.51 7.07 11.11
N THR A 238 -7.02 5.87 10.80
CA THR A 238 -5.67 5.42 11.11
C THR A 238 -4.61 6.36 10.51
N GLY A 239 -3.69 6.84 11.34
CA GLY A 239 -2.57 7.66 10.89
C GLY A 239 -1.57 6.87 10.02
N SER A 240 -0.89 7.57 9.11
CA SER A 240 0.08 6.95 8.19
C SER A 240 1.19 6.20 8.92
N ASN A 241 1.77 6.83 9.94
CA ASN A 241 2.89 6.26 10.68
C ASN A 241 2.46 5.03 11.51
N HIS A 242 1.27 5.07 12.12
CA HIS A 242 0.70 3.92 12.84
C HIS A 242 0.39 2.76 11.89
N MET A 243 -0.16 3.07 10.71
CA MET A 243 -0.44 2.05 9.70
C MET A 243 0.84 1.37 9.21
N MET A 244 1.89 2.17 8.97
CA MET A 244 3.22 1.65 8.62
C MET A 244 3.82 0.78 9.72
N LEU A 245 3.78 1.24 10.98
CA LEU A 245 4.33 0.51 12.13
C LEU A 245 3.64 -0.85 12.29
N ASN A 246 2.32 -0.86 12.43
CA ASN A 246 1.57 -2.07 12.78
C ASN A 246 1.59 -3.10 11.64
N ILE A 247 1.49 -2.68 10.38
CA ILE A 247 1.60 -3.61 9.25
C ILE A 247 3.00 -4.23 9.20
N ASN A 248 4.06 -3.43 9.34
CA ASN A 248 5.42 -3.99 9.32
C ASN A 248 5.70 -4.87 10.54
N LEU A 249 5.18 -4.56 11.73
CA LEU A 249 5.31 -5.43 12.91
C LEU A 249 4.67 -6.79 12.67
N TRP A 250 3.43 -6.83 12.19
CA TRP A 250 2.78 -8.09 11.84
C TRP A 250 3.49 -8.83 10.70
N SER A 251 3.98 -8.11 9.68
CA SER A 251 4.79 -8.69 8.61
C SER A 251 6.09 -9.30 9.13
N THR A 252 6.77 -8.64 10.07
CA THR A 252 7.99 -9.16 10.72
C THR A 252 7.71 -10.44 11.50
N LEU A 253 6.57 -10.52 12.22
CA LEU A 253 6.19 -11.75 12.93
C LEU A 253 5.96 -12.92 11.96
N LEU A 254 5.20 -12.69 10.89
CA LEU A 254 4.91 -13.73 9.88
C LEU A 254 6.16 -14.15 9.10
N LEU A 255 6.99 -13.19 8.67
CA LEU A 255 8.26 -13.48 8.01
C LEU A 255 9.26 -14.16 8.94
N GLY A 256 9.31 -13.75 10.21
CA GLY A 256 10.15 -14.37 11.23
C GLY A 256 9.84 -15.85 11.40
N ALA A 257 8.56 -16.21 11.47
CA ALA A 257 8.14 -17.61 11.48
C ALA A 257 8.58 -18.36 10.19
N GLY A 258 8.42 -17.75 9.02
CA GLY A 258 8.87 -18.33 7.75
C GLY A 258 10.39 -18.51 7.66
N ILE A 259 11.16 -17.58 8.21
CA ILE A 259 12.62 -17.64 8.27
C ILE A 259 13.09 -18.73 9.25
N LEU A 260 12.45 -18.83 10.42
CA LEU A 260 12.76 -19.89 11.39
C LEU A 260 12.49 -21.28 10.79
N PHE A 261 11.42 -21.41 9.99
CA PHE A 261 11.09 -22.66 9.31
C PHE A 261 12.07 -23.01 8.17
N THR A 262 12.52 -22.01 7.41
CA THR A 262 13.43 -22.22 6.26
C THR A 262 14.90 -22.30 6.65
N GLY A 263 15.30 -21.75 7.80
CA GLY A 263 16.70 -21.67 8.21
C GLY A 263 17.52 -20.61 7.48
N GLU A 264 16.92 -19.87 6.52
CA GLU A 264 17.59 -18.95 5.59
C GLU A 264 18.44 -17.87 6.29
N PHE A 265 18.06 -17.49 7.52
CA PHE A 265 18.77 -16.47 8.30
C PHE A 265 20.16 -16.91 8.76
N TRP A 266 20.33 -18.19 9.10
CA TRP A 266 21.63 -18.70 9.53
C TRP A 266 22.62 -18.74 8.36
N ASP A 267 22.14 -19.14 7.18
CA ASP A 267 22.93 -19.12 5.95
C ASP A 267 23.27 -17.68 5.54
N PHE A 268 22.33 -16.75 5.70
CA PHE A 268 22.57 -15.33 5.48
C PHE A 268 23.63 -14.77 6.42
N LEU A 269 23.66 -15.16 7.70
CA LEU A 269 24.69 -14.72 8.64
C LEU A 269 26.09 -15.16 8.18
N GLY A 270 26.24 -16.42 7.79
CA GLY A 270 27.52 -16.92 7.25
C GLY A 270 27.92 -16.20 5.96
N PHE A 271 26.96 -15.85 5.10
CA PHE A 271 27.22 -15.05 3.90
C PHE A 271 27.63 -13.60 4.24
N ALA A 272 26.95 -12.98 5.21
CA ALA A 272 27.23 -11.61 5.64
C ALA A 272 28.59 -11.49 6.35
N GLU A 273 29.02 -12.53 7.05
CA GLU A 273 30.36 -12.62 7.64
C GLU A 273 31.45 -12.71 6.56
N ARG A 274 31.22 -13.49 5.50
CA ARG A 274 32.13 -13.56 4.34
C ARG A 274 32.20 -12.24 3.56
N TYR A 275 31.07 -11.54 3.43
CA TYR A 275 30.93 -10.35 2.59
C TYR A 275 30.30 -9.18 3.36
N PRO A 276 31.02 -8.54 4.31
CA PRO A 276 30.47 -7.51 5.19
C PRO A 276 30.02 -6.24 4.43
N SER A 277 30.55 -5.98 3.24
CA SER A 277 30.13 -4.87 2.37
C SER A 277 28.65 -4.97 1.95
N VAL A 278 28.07 -6.18 1.98
CA VAL A 278 26.63 -6.41 1.72
C VAL A 278 25.78 -5.71 2.77
N LEU A 279 26.19 -5.72 4.04
CA LEU A 279 25.42 -5.16 5.15
C LEU A 279 25.17 -3.66 4.98
N TYR A 280 26.16 -2.92 4.48
CA TYR A 280 25.99 -1.50 4.17
C TYR A 280 24.91 -1.27 3.10
N ASN A 281 24.92 -2.07 2.02
CA ASN A 281 23.89 -1.98 0.98
C ASN A 281 22.51 -2.38 1.54
N ILE A 282 22.42 -3.40 2.39
CA ILE A 282 21.17 -3.82 3.03
C ILE A 282 20.61 -2.75 3.98
N LEU A 283 21.46 -2.11 4.78
CA LEU A 283 21.05 -1.01 5.66
C LEU A 283 20.52 0.18 4.87
N LEU A 284 21.25 0.58 3.82
CA LEU A 284 20.82 1.68 2.96
C LEU A 284 19.53 1.33 2.19
N PHE A 285 19.37 0.06 1.80
CA PHE A 285 18.16 -0.47 1.18
C PHE A 285 16.97 -0.40 2.15
N GLY A 286 17.17 -0.80 3.40
CA GLY A 286 16.18 -0.71 4.46
C GLY A 286 15.77 0.73 4.78
N LEU A 287 16.74 1.65 4.92
CA LEU A 287 16.46 3.07 5.17
C LEU A 287 15.71 3.73 4.00
N THR A 288 16.15 3.45 2.77
CA THR A 288 15.48 3.96 1.56
C THR A 288 14.06 3.39 1.44
N SER A 289 13.88 2.11 1.78
CA SER A 289 12.55 1.49 1.91
C SER A 289 11.70 2.22 2.93
N ALA A 290 12.22 2.51 4.12
CA ALA A 290 11.46 3.13 5.19
C ALA A 290 10.96 4.52 4.78
N LEU A 291 11.85 5.34 4.20
CA LEU A 291 11.49 6.64 3.64
C LEU A 291 10.43 6.51 2.53
N GLY A 292 10.62 5.58 1.59
CA GLY A 292 9.65 5.31 0.53
C GLY A 292 8.28 4.87 1.06
N GLN A 293 8.27 3.97 2.05
CA GLN A 293 7.05 3.49 2.68
C GLN A 293 6.31 4.60 3.42
N SER A 294 7.01 5.54 4.05
CA SER A 294 6.36 6.71 4.67
C SER A 294 5.54 7.50 3.65
N PHE A 295 6.07 7.74 2.44
CA PHE A 295 5.31 8.38 1.37
C PHE A 295 4.16 7.51 0.83
N ILE A 296 4.34 6.19 0.77
CA ILE A 296 3.27 5.26 0.36
C ILE A 296 2.10 5.32 1.35
N PHE A 297 2.37 5.14 2.65
CA PHE A 297 1.34 5.19 3.67
C PHE A 297 0.70 6.59 3.77
N MET A 298 1.48 7.64 3.58
CA MET A 298 0.98 9.01 3.49
C MET A 298 0.00 9.14 2.31
N THR A 299 0.38 8.62 1.14
CA THR A 299 -0.49 8.62 -0.05
C THR A 299 -1.78 7.86 0.20
N VAL A 300 -1.71 6.69 0.83
CA VAL A 300 -2.87 5.86 1.14
C VAL A 300 -3.81 6.58 2.11
N VAL A 301 -3.28 7.20 3.17
CA VAL A 301 -4.10 7.90 4.17
C VAL A 301 -4.74 9.16 3.59
N TYR A 302 -4.02 9.98 2.83
CA TYR A 302 -4.56 11.24 2.28
C TYR A 302 -5.41 11.03 1.01
N PHE A 303 -4.92 10.25 0.05
CA PHE A 303 -5.50 10.13 -1.29
C PHE A 303 -6.14 8.77 -1.59
N GLY A 304 -6.04 7.82 -0.67
CA GLY A 304 -6.56 6.47 -0.83
C GLY A 304 -5.61 5.54 -1.59
N PRO A 305 -5.79 4.21 -1.44
CA PRO A 305 -4.92 3.22 -2.06
C PRO A 305 -5.04 3.14 -3.59
N LEU A 306 -6.17 3.54 -4.19
CA LEU A 306 -6.30 3.64 -5.65
C LEU A 306 -5.29 4.66 -6.22
N THR A 307 -5.22 5.86 -5.62
CA THR A 307 -4.24 6.88 -6.02
C THR A 307 -2.82 6.40 -5.80
N CYS A 308 -2.55 5.71 -4.67
CA CYS A 308 -1.25 5.10 -4.43
C CYS A 308 -0.87 4.08 -5.52
N SER A 309 -1.81 3.24 -5.94
CA SER A 309 -1.60 2.27 -7.02
C SER A 309 -1.28 2.96 -8.35
N ILE A 310 -1.99 4.04 -8.68
CA ILE A 310 -1.71 4.87 -9.87
C ILE A 310 -0.29 5.45 -9.79
N ILE A 311 0.08 6.13 -8.69
CA ILE A 311 1.42 6.73 -8.52
C ILE A 311 2.54 5.69 -8.69
N THR A 312 2.40 4.52 -8.05
CA THR A 312 3.42 3.46 -8.16
C THR A 312 3.50 2.84 -9.55
N THR A 313 2.38 2.73 -10.26
CA THR A 313 2.33 2.26 -11.65
C THR A 313 2.99 3.26 -12.58
N THR A 314 2.68 4.55 -12.42
CA THR A 314 3.31 5.64 -13.17
C THR A 314 4.82 5.68 -12.96
N ARG A 315 5.30 5.51 -11.72
CA ARG A 315 6.73 5.39 -11.43
C ARG A 315 7.37 4.26 -12.25
N LYS A 316 6.78 3.05 -12.21
CA LYS A 316 7.30 1.90 -12.98
C LYS A 316 7.36 2.20 -14.47
N PHE A 317 6.28 2.77 -15.02
CA PHE A 317 6.23 3.18 -16.42
C PHE A 317 7.38 4.15 -16.77
N PHE A 318 7.58 5.21 -15.98
CA PHE A 318 8.66 6.16 -16.21
C PHE A 318 10.05 5.55 -16.07
N THR A 319 10.26 4.62 -15.14
CA THR A 319 11.53 3.89 -15.02
C THR A 319 11.84 3.09 -16.29
N ILE A 320 10.83 2.43 -16.87
CA ILE A 320 10.98 1.68 -18.11
C ILE A 320 11.21 2.63 -19.29
N LEU A 321 10.43 3.72 -19.38
CA LEU A 321 10.59 4.74 -20.42
C LEU A 321 11.99 5.36 -20.39
N ALA A 322 12.48 5.74 -19.21
CA ALA A 322 13.82 6.27 -19.02
C ALA A 322 14.90 5.27 -19.45
N SER A 323 14.73 4.00 -19.11
CA SER A 323 15.64 2.93 -19.56
C SER A 323 15.70 2.84 -21.09
N VAL A 324 14.55 2.83 -21.78
CA VAL A 324 14.50 2.78 -23.26
C VAL A 324 15.20 3.99 -23.89
N ILE A 325 14.97 5.19 -23.37
CA ILE A 325 15.59 6.44 -23.85
C ILE A 325 17.11 6.42 -23.62
N LEU A 326 17.57 6.05 -22.42
CA LEU A 326 18.99 6.04 -22.06
C LEU A 326 19.79 5.00 -22.85
N PHE A 327 19.20 3.83 -23.12
CA PHE A 327 19.83 2.79 -23.93
C PHE A 327 19.65 2.98 -25.44
N ALA A 328 19.12 4.14 -25.88
CA ALA A 328 18.90 4.50 -27.28
C ALA A 328 18.19 3.41 -28.10
N ASN A 329 17.29 2.65 -27.47
CA ASN A 329 16.51 1.63 -28.17
C ASN A 329 15.43 2.33 -29.01
N PRO A 330 15.27 1.98 -30.30
CA PRO A 330 14.26 2.61 -31.15
C PRO A 330 12.86 2.35 -30.59
N ILE A 331 12.15 3.42 -30.23
CA ILE A 331 10.77 3.36 -29.72
C ILE A 331 9.83 3.05 -30.89
N SER A 332 9.12 1.93 -30.81
CA SER A 332 8.11 1.54 -31.81
C SER A 332 6.91 2.50 -31.77
N SER A 333 6.21 2.66 -32.90
CA SER A 333 4.98 3.45 -32.99
C SER A 333 3.94 3.03 -31.92
N MET A 334 3.86 1.73 -31.60
CA MET A 334 2.96 1.22 -30.55
C MET A 334 3.36 1.69 -29.15
N GLN A 335 4.66 1.83 -28.88
CA GLN A 335 5.16 2.34 -27.61
C GLN A 335 4.93 3.85 -27.48
N TRP A 336 4.98 4.59 -28.59
CA TRP A 336 4.56 5.99 -28.61
C TRP A 336 3.09 6.16 -28.30
N VAL A 337 2.21 5.36 -28.93
CA VAL A 337 0.77 5.34 -28.62
C VAL A 337 0.55 4.99 -27.15
N GLY A 338 1.22 3.96 -26.64
CA GLY A 338 1.16 3.57 -25.23
C GLY A 338 1.56 4.72 -24.29
N THR A 339 2.64 5.42 -24.60
CA THR A 339 3.10 6.60 -23.86
C THR A 339 2.03 7.70 -23.81
N VAL A 340 1.46 8.06 -24.97
CA VAL A 340 0.40 9.08 -25.06
C VAL A 340 -0.82 8.70 -24.22
N LEU A 341 -1.25 7.44 -24.24
CA LEU A 341 -2.37 6.95 -23.44
C LEU A 341 -2.10 7.06 -21.93
N VAL A 342 -0.89 6.72 -21.48
CA VAL A 342 -0.52 6.88 -20.06
C VAL A 342 -0.58 8.36 -19.65
N PHE A 343 0.03 9.26 -20.43
CA PHE A 343 0.00 10.70 -20.14
C PHE A 343 -1.43 11.26 -20.16
N MET A 344 -2.27 10.81 -21.09
CA MET A 344 -3.68 11.19 -21.16
C MET A 344 -4.44 10.72 -19.92
N GLY A 345 -4.26 9.46 -19.52
CA GLY A 345 -4.89 8.90 -18.32
C GLY A 345 -4.47 9.63 -17.04
N LEU A 346 -3.19 10.01 -16.91
CA LEU A 346 -2.69 10.80 -15.79
C LEU A 346 -3.23 12.24 -15.81
N GLY A 347 -3.29 12.88 -16.98
CA GLY A 347 -3.86 14.21 -17.14
C GLY A 347 -5.34 14.26 -16.77
N LEU A 348 -6.10 13.24 -17.19
CA LEU A 348 -7.50 13.09 -16.82
C LEU A 348 -7.66 12.82 -15.30
N ASP A 349 -6.78 12.03 -14.69
CA ASP A 349 -6.82 11.76 -13.25
C ASP A 349 -6.54 13.03 -12.43
N ALA A 350 -5.56 13.83 -12.88
CA ALA A 350 -5.23 15.10 -12.24
C ALA A 350 -6.38 16.12 -12.34
N LYS A 351 -7.06 16.19 -13.49
CA LYS A 351 -8.13 17.17 -13.77
C LYS A 351 -9.48 16.76 -13.19
N PHE A 352 -9.88 15.51 -13.37
CA PHE A 352 -11.23 15.01 -13.06
C PHE A 352 -11.25 13.98 -11.92
N GLY A 353 -10.10 13.55 -11.42
CA GLY A 353 -10.02 12.56 -10.35
C GLY A 353 -10.44 13.07 -8.98
N LYS A 354 -10.53 14.38 -8.77
CA LYS A 354 -11.21 14.95 -7.61
C LYS A 354 -12.69 15.01 -7.96
N GLY A 355 -13.46 14.03 -7.48
CA GLY A 355 -14.90 13.97 -7.69
C GLY A 355 -15.52 15.34 -7.45
N SER A 356 -16.24 15.85 -8.46
CA SER A 356 -16.91 17.14 -8.40
C SER A 356 -17.66 17.22 -7.08
N LYS A 357 -17.25 18.15 -6.20
CA LYS A 357 -18.08 18.51 -5.04
C LYS A 357 -19.36 19.04 -5.67
N LYS A 358 -20.41 18.21 -5.73
CA LYS A 358 -21.75 18.71 -5.99
C LYS A 358 -22.05 19.66 -4.83
N THR A 359 -21.88 20.95 -5.09
CA THR A 359 -22.49 22.02 -4.32
C THR A 359 -23.99 21.81 -4.47
N SER A 360 -24.59 21.06 -3.53
CA SER A 360 -26.03 21.11 -3.35
C SER A 360 -26.33 22.48 -2.76
N LEU A 361 -26.83 23.36 -3.62
CA LEU A 361 -27.56 24.58 -3.26
C LEU A 361 -28.78 24.21 -2.39
#